data_AF-A0A076E973-F1
#
_entry.id   AF-A0A076E973-F1
#
_cell.length_a   1.000
_cell.length_b   1.000
_cell.length_c   1.000
_cell.angle_alpha   90.00
_cell.angle_beta   90.00
_cell.angle_gamma   90.00
#
_symmetry.space_group_name_H-M   'P 1'
#
loop_
_entity.id
_entity.type
_entity.pdbx_description
1 polymer ?
#
loop_
_entity_poly.entity_id
_entity_poly.type
_entity_poly.pdbx_seq_one_letter_code
_entity_poly.pdbx_strand_id
1 'polypeptide(L)'
;MKSIIILSCLLAVVACEQYTDKYDNTNLEEIMENDNLRQAYLKCLLEEGPCTAEGKKLKELLTEALETECSKCTDKQKQGAKYCIKYLIKNSPKEWEKLSKKYDPNGKYQAKYEKLAKEEDVELPK
;
A
#
# COMPACT_ATOMS: atom_id res chain seq x y z
N MET A 1 9.77 48.28 -36.08
CA MET A 1 8.54 47.50 -35.84
C MET A 1 8.97 46.23 -35.13
N LYS A 2 8.65 46.11 -33.84
CA LYS A 2 9.21 45.12 -32.91
C LYS A 2 8.27 43.92 -32.87
N SER A 3 8.64 42.81 -33.51
CA SER A 3 7.89 41.56 -33.42
C SER A 3 8.12 40.92 -32.05
N ILE A 4 7.09 40.94 -31.20
CA ILE A 4 7.08 40.26 -29.91
C ILE A 4 6.70 38.80 -30.18
N ILE A 5 7.68 37.90 -30.10
CA ILE A 5 7.45 36.46 -30.09
C ILE A 5 6.95 36.11 -28.69
N ILE A 6 5.64 35.92 -28.55
CA ILE A 6 5.03 35.39 -27.32
C ILE A 6 5.28 33.88 -27.32
N LEU A 7 6.41 33.48 -26.74
CA LEU A 7 6.72 32.10 -26.42
C LEU A 7 5.83 31.69 -25.22
N SER A 8 4.65 31.16 -25.55
CA SER A 8 3.75 30.51 -24.60
C SER A 8 4.44 29.27 -24.03
N CYS A 9 5.08 29.41 -22.87
CA CYS A 9 5.45 28.28 -22.03
C CYS A 9 4.16 27.66 -21.49
N LEU A 10 3.65 26.64 -22.20
CA LEU A 10 2.79 25.62 -21.62
C LEU A 10 3.58 24.92 -20.51
N LEU A 11 3.49 25.44 -19.30
CA LEU A 11 3.80 24.70 -18.08
C LEU A 11 2.76 23.58 -17.99
N ALA A 12 3.11 22.40 -18.51
CA ALA A 12 2.41 21.18 -18.17
C ALA A 12 2.62 20.96 -16.67
N VAL A 13 1.68 21.44 -15.86
CA VAL A 13 1.57 21.03 -14.47
C VAL A 13 1.19 19.56 -14.52
N VAL A 14 2.19 18.69 -14.43
CA VAL A 14 1.96 17.28 -14.12
C VAL A 14 1.43 17.25 -12.70
N ALA A 15 0.11 17.33 -12.57
CA ALA A 15 -0.55 16.97 -11.33
C ALA A 15 -0.28 15.47 -11.14
N CYS A 16 0.68 15.13 -10.27
CA CYS A 16 0.77 13.77 -9.75
C CYS A 16 -0.55 13.50 -9.03
N GLU A 17 -1.47 12.79 -9.67
CA GLU A 17 -2.69 12.31 -9.02
C GLU A 17 -2.28 11.35 -7.90
N GLN A 18 -2.22 11.86 -6.68
CA GLN A 18 -1.98 11.04 -5.49
C GLN A 18 -3.30 10.35 -5.08
N TYR A 19 -3.19 9.19 -4.43
CA TYR A 19 -4.36 8.57 -3.82
C TYR A 19 -4.96 9.47 -2.75
N THR A 20 -6.29 9.40 -2.60
CA THR A 20 -7.00 10.16 -1.58
C THR A 20 -6.41 9.92 -0.19
N ASP A 21 -6.13 11.01 0.52
CA ASP A 21 -5.63 11.04 1.89
C ASP A 21 -6.72 10.77 2.95
N LYS A 22 -7.95 10.48 2.51
CA LYS A 22 -9.10 10.18 3.37
C LYS A 22 -8.80 9.09 4.40
N TYR A 23 -7.89 8.17 4.07
CA TYR A 23 -7.50 7.04 4.91
C TYR A 23 -6.10 7.20 5.51
N ASP A 24 -5.41 8.33 5.28
CA ASP A 24 -4.06 8.57 5.82
C ASP A 24 -4.05 8.76 7.35
N ASN A 25 -5.23 8.90 7.97
CA ASN A 25 -5.42 8.95 9.43
C ASN A 25 -6.02 7.66 10.01
N THR A 26 -6.19 6.61 9.20
CA THR A 26 -6.63 5.31 9.72
C THR A 26 -5.57 4.78 10.69
N ASN A 27 -6.00 4.37 11.89
CA ASN A 27 -5.11 3.76 12.87
C ASN A 27 -4.76 2.33 12.46
N LEU A 28 -3.67 2.21 11.68
CA LEU A 28 -3.20 0.91 11.18
C LEU A 28 -2.78 -0.01 12.33
N GLU A 29 -2.24 0.53 13.41
CA GLU A 29 -1.83 -0.26 14.57
C GLU A 29 -3.04 -0.94 15.23
N GLU A 30 -4.12 -0.19 15.49
CA GLU A 30 -5.35 -0.76 16.04
C GLU A 30 -5.92 -1.89 15.16
N ILE A 31 -5.91 -1.70 13.84
CA ILE A 31 -6.38 -2.73 12.90
C ILE A 31 -5.46 -3.95 12.92
N MET A 32 -4.14 -3.72 12.89
CA MET A 32 -3.16 -4.79 12.80
C MET A 32 -3.01 -5.56 14.12
N GLU A 33 -3.19 -4.95 15.27
CA GLU A 33 -3.11 -5.61 16.58
C GLU A 33 -4.42 -6.30 16.99
N ASN A 34 -5.55 -5.85 16.46
CA ASN A 34 -6.82 -6.52 16.69
C ASN A 34 -7.02 -7.70 15.74
N ASP A 35 -6.83 -8.92 16.24
CA ASP A 35 -6.97 -10.16 15.48
C ASP A 35 -8.29 -10.26 14.70
N ASN A 36 -9.42 -9.85 15.28
CA ASN A 36 -10.72 -9.94 14.62
C ASN A 36 -10.81 -8.97 13.43
N LEU A 37 -10.35 -7.73 13.62
CA LEU A 37 -10.34 -6.72 12.55
C LEU A 37 -9.36 -7.11 11.45
N ARG A 38 -8.11 -7.46 11.82
CA ARG A 38 -7.08 -7.92 10.89
C ARG A 38 -7.59 -9.08 10.05
N GLN A 39 -8.18 -10.11 10.67
CA GLN A 39 -8.70 -11.27 9.97
C GLN A 39 -9.88 -10.93 9.05
N ALA A 40 -10.74 -9.98 9.43
CA ALA A 40 -11.80 -9.51 8.54
C ALA A 40 -11.24 -8.84 7.27
N TYR A 41 -10.23 -7.98 7.41
CA TYR A 41 -9.54 -7.38 6.27
C TYR A 41 -8.80 -8.41 5.43
N LEU A 42 -8.09 -9.35 6.04
CA LEU A 42 -7.36 -10.41 5.33
C LEU A 42 -8.31 -11.31 4.53
N LYS A 43 -9.43 -11.73 5.11
CA LYS A 43 -10.46 -12.48 4.39
C LYS A 43 -11.03 -11.70 3.21
N CYS A 44 -11.28 -10.41 3.39
CA CYS A 44 -11.72 -9.54 2.30
C CYS A 44 -10.69 -9.49 1.15
N LEU A 45 -9.42 -9.23 1.47
CA LEU A 45 -8.33 -9.17 0.48
C LEU A 45 -8.11 -10.51 -0.22
N LEU A 46 -8.24 -11.62 0.50
CA LEU A 46 -8.12 -12.96 -0.06
C LEU A 46 -9.36 -13.43 -0.85
N GLU A 47 -10.49 -12.70 -0.76
CA GLU A 47 -11.81 -13.09 -1.26
C GLU A 47 -12.40 -14.33 -0.56
N GLU A 48 -12.01 -14.54 0.71
CA GLU A 48 -12.49 -15.63 1.57
C GLU A 48 -13.66 -15.17 2.50
N GLY A 49 -14.17 -13.95 2.33
CA GLY A 49 -15.23 -13.40 3.18
C GLY A 49 -15.79 -12.07 2.71
N PRO A 50 -16.74 -11.49 3.46
CA PRO A 50 -17.35 -10.20 3.12
C PRO A 50 -16.32 -9.06 3.22
N CYS A 51 -16.47 -8.06 2.35
CA CYS A 51 -15.68 -6.84 2.37
C CYS A 51 -16.54 -5.65 2.79
N THR A 52 -16.04 -4.85 3.73
CA THR A 52 -16.55 -3.50 3.98
C THR A 52 -16.27 -2.60 2.76
N ALA A 53 -16.94 -1.45 2.67
CA ALA A 53 -16.65 -0.47 1.62
C ALA A 53 -15.16 -0.04 1.64
N GLU A 54 -14.58 0.09 2.83
CA GLU A 54 -13.16 0.41 3.02
C GLU A 54 -12.24 -0.73 2.55
N GLY A 55 -12.55 -1.98 2.94
CA GLY A 55 -11.78 -3.14 2.48
C GLY A 55 -11.81 -3.32 0.96
N LYS A 56 -12.95 -3.03 0.31
CA LYS A 56 -13.03 -3.00 -1.16
C LYS A 56 -12.13 -1.94 -1.75
N LYS A 57 -12.13 -0.73 -1.16
CA LYS A 57 -11.28 0.35 -1.66
C LYS A 57 -9.79 0.04 -1.49
N LEU A 58 -9.40 -0.50 -0.33
CA LEU A 58 -8.05 -0.96 -0.08
C LEU A 58 -7.62 -2.03 -1.10
N LYS A 59 -8.49 -2.99 -1.41
CA LYS A 59 -8.23 -4.02 -2.40
C LYS A 59 -7.95 -3.45 -3.79
N GLU A 60 -8.76 -2.49 -4.25
CA GLU A 60 -8.54 -1.81 -5.54
C GLU A 60 -7.20 -1.07 -5.56
N LEU A 61 -6.93 -0.30 -4.51
CA LEU A 61 -5.69 0.48 -4.38
C LEU A 61 -4.46 -0.42 -4.30
N LEU A 62 -4.54 -1.55 -3.60
CA LEU A 62 -3.45 -2.51 -3.48
C LEU A 62 -3.06 -3.07 -4.85
N THR A 63 -4.05 -3.46 -5.68
CA THR A 63 -3.80 -3.96 -7.03
C THR A 63 -3.14 -2.89 -7.90
N GLU A 64 -3.70 -1.68 -7.94
CA GLU A 64 -3.14 -0.57 -8.73
C GLU A 64 -1.73 -0.18 -8.25
N ALA A 65 -1.50 -0.15 -6.94
CA ALA A 65 -0.19 0.18 -6.37
C ALA A 65 0.87 -0.87 -6.70
N LEU A 66 0.51 -2.15 -6.80
CA LEU A 66 1.48 -3.19 -7.17
C LEU A 66 1.81 -3.17 -8.66
N GLU A 67 0.81 -2.89 -9.51
CA GLU A 67 0.97 -2.75 -10.97
C GLU A 67 1.80 -1.51 -11.35
N THR A 68 1.61 -0.41 -10.63
CA THR A 68 2.25 0.89 -10.91
C THR A 68 3.44 1.21 -10.00
N GLU A 69 3.90 0.22 -9.23
CA GLU A 69 4.98 0.36 -8.24
C GLU A 69 4.78 1.52 -7.25
N CYS A 70 3.53 1.72 -6.82
CA CYS A 70 3.11 2.75 -5.87
C CYS A 70 3.39 4.18 -6.38
N SER A 71 3.38 4.38 -7.70
CA SER A 71 3.66 5.68 -8.35
C SER A 71 2.81 6.85 -7.81
N LYS A 72 1.60 6.55 -7.32
CA LYS A 72 0.64 7.51 -6.76
C LYS A 72 0.54 7.52 -5.23
N CYS A 73 1.33 6.70 -4.55
CA CYS A 73 1.27 6.59 -3.09
C CYS A 73 1.92 7.78 -2.40
N THR A 74 1.26 8.31 -1.36
CA THR A 74 1.87 9.29 -0.45
C THR A 74 2.96 8.62 0.39
N ASP A 75 3.86 9.42 0.98
CA ASP A 75 4.90 8.88 1.87
C ASP A 75 4.30 8.20 3.11
N LYS A 76 3.17 8.72 3.62
CA LYS A 76 2.41 8.08 4.70
C LYS A 76 1.88 6.71 4.28
N GLN A 77 1.31 6.59 3.08
CA GLN A 77 0.80 5.32 2.56
C GLN A 77 1.93 4.29 2.38
N LYS A 78 3.10 4.72 1.90
CA LYS A 78 4.29 3.86 1.78
C LYS A 78 4.77 3.38 3.16
N GLN A 79 4.80 4.27 4.15
CA GLN A 79 5.18 3.93 5.53
C GLN A 79 4.18 2.97 6.16
N GLY A 80 2.87 3.24 6.02
CA GLY A 80 1.80 2.37 6.49
C GLY A 80 1.84 0.99 5.84
N ALA A 81 2.06 0.91 4.52
CA ALA A 81 2.25 -0.36 3.83
C ALA A 81 3.47 -1.12 4.35
N LYS A 82 4.61 -0.45 4.54
CA LYS A 82 5.82 -1.07 5.12
C LYS A 82 5.54 -1.63 6.53
N TYR A 83 4.81 -0.89 7.37
CA TYR A 83 4.40 -1.35 8.69
C TYR A 83 3.52 -2.60 8.61
N CYS A 84 2.42 -2.56 7.85
CA CYS A 84 1.49 -3.68 7.74
C CYS A 84 2.18 -4.95 7.20
N ILE A 85 3.01 -4.81 6.16
CA ILE A 85 3.74 -5.94 5.57
C ILE A 85 4.68 -6.58 6.60
N LYS A 86 5.47 -5.77 7.32
CA LYS A 86 6.35 -6.28 8.37
C LYS A 86 5.58 -6.98 9.48
N TYR A 87 4.47 -6.41 9.91
CA TYR A 87 3.62 -7.02 10.93
C TYR A 87 3.12 -8.39 10.46
N LEU A 88 2.64 -8.50 9.22
CA LEU A 88 2.18 -9.78 8.66
C LEU A 88 3.31 -10.80 8.54
N ILE A 89 4.50 -10.41 8.08
CA ILE A 89 5.66 -11.32 8.01
C ILE A 89 6.01 -11.90 9.39
N LYS A 90 5.97 -11.07 10.44
CA LYS A 90 6.33 -11.47 11.81
C LYS A 90 5.22 -12.25 12.52
N ASN A 91 3.98 -11.77 12.44
CA ASN A 91 2.86 -12.22 13.28
C ASN A 91 1.82 -13.06 12.53
N SER A 92 1.80 -13.03 11.19
CA SER A 92 0.80 -13.74 10.36
C SER A 92 1.43 -14.27 9.06
N PRO A 93 2.49 -15.10 9.14
CA PRO A 93 3.29 -15.49 7.97
C PRO A 93 2.50 -16.34 6.97
N LYS A 94 1.49 -17.09 7.42
CA LYS A 94 0.62 -17.89 6.54
C LYS A 94 -0.26 -16.99 5.68
N GLU A 95 -0.84 -15.96 6.29
CA GLU A 95 -1.67 -14.99 5.59
C GLU A 95 -0.83 -14.11 4.66
N TRP A 96 0.40 -13.76 5.07
CA TRP A 96 1.37 -13.12 4.18
C TRP A 96 1.63 -13.97 2.92
N GLU A 97 1.94 -15.25 3.08
CA GLU A 97 2.18 -16.16 1.95
C GLU A 97 0.98 -16.21 0.99
N LYS A 98 -0.25 -16.31 1.53
CA LYS A 98 -1.47 -16.31 0.71
C LYS A 98 -1.64 -14.99 -0.05
N LEU A 99 -1.42 -13.85 0.60
CA LEU A 99 -1.52 -12.54 -0.03
C LEU A 99 -0.46 -12.37 -1.12
N SER A 100 0.78 -12.73 -0.86
CA SER A 100 1.86 -12.68 -1.85
C SER A 100 1.52 -13.51 -3.09
N LYS A 101 1.02 -14.74 -2.91
CA LYS A 101 0.59 -15.58 -4.05
C LYS A 101 -0.54 -14.94 -4.88
N LYS A 102 -1.46 -14.23 -4.23
CA LYS A 102 -2.61 -13.60 -4.91
C LYS A 102 -2.21 -12.33 -5.67
N TYR A 103 -1.37 -11.50 -5.07
CA TYR A 103 -1.11 -10.13 -5.53
C TYR A 103 0.28 -9.91 -6.14
N ASP A 104 1.23 -10.81 -5.87
CA ASP A 104 2.60 -10.75 -6.38
C ASP A 104 3.00 -12.11 -6.99
N PRO A 105 2.39 -12.50 -8.12
CA PRO A 105 2.61 -13.82 -8.74
C PRO A 105 4.07 -14.05 -9.16
N ASN A 106 4.84 -12.99 -9.35
CA ASN A 106 6.26 -13.04 -9.70
C ASN A 106 7.19 -13.01 -8.48
N GLY A 107 6.65 -12.86 -7.26
CA GLY A 107 7.40 -12.84 -6.00
C GLY A 107 8.35 -11.65 -5.82
N LYS A 108 8.18 -10.58 -6.62
CA LYS A 108 9.08 -9.42 -6.63
C LYS A 108 9.04 -8.66 -5.30
N TYR A 109 7.84 -8.38 -4.80
CA TYR A 109 7.62 -7.66 -3.57
C TYR A 109 7.78 -8.57 -2.35
N GLN A 110 7.39 -9.83 -2.47
CA GLN A 110 7.57 -10.82 -1.42
C GLN A 110 9.05 -10.93 -1.01
N ALA A 111 9.94 -11.19 -1.98
CA ALA A 111 11.38 -11.32 -1.71
C ALA A 111 11.98 -10.02 -1.13
N LYS A 112 11.57 -8.86 -1.66
CA LYS A 112 12.02 -7.54 -1.18
C LYS A 112 11.68 -7.35 0.30
N TYR A 113 10.43 -7.57 0.69
CA TYR A 113 9.98 -7.29 2.04
C TYR A 113 10.41 -8.34 3.06
N GLU A 114 10.51 -9.62 2.67
CA GLU A 114 11.10 -10.65 3.53
C GLU A 114 12.58 -10.40 3.82
N LYS A 115 13.33 -9.89 2.83
CA LYS A 115 14.72 -9.46 3.05
C LYS A 115 14.79 -8.28 4.01
N LEU A 116 13.99 -7.23 3.78
CA LEU A 116 13.92 -6.06 4.66
C LEU A 116 13.53 -6.43 6.10
N ALA A 117 12.62 -7.38 6.28
CA ALA A 117 12.19 -7.85 7.60
C ALA A 117 13.24 -8.70 8.33
N LYS A 118 14.20 -9.30 7.61
CA LYS A 118 15.32 -10.06 8.20
C LYS A 118 16.52 -9.17 8.53
N GLU A 119 16.74 -8.11 7.74
CA GLU A 119 17.88 -7.19 7.91
C GLU A 119 17.63 -6.11 8.96
N GLU A 120 16.39 -5.67 9.14
CA GLU A 120 16.01 -4.79 10.24
C GLU A 120 15.56 -5.65 11.43
N ASP A 121 16.28 -5.60 12.56
CA ASP A 121 15.82 -6.19 13.84
C ASP A 121 14.58 -5.39 14.29
N VAL A 122 13.39 -5.92 14.02
CA VAL A 122 12.16 -5.13 13.94
C VAL A 122 11.67 -4.68 15.32
N GLU A 123 12.05 -3.46 15.73
CA GLU A 123 11.20 -2.62 16.58
C GLU A 123 10.01 -2.13 15.74
N LEU A 124 8.81 -2.61 16.08
CA LEU A 124 7.57 -2.02 15.59
C LEU A 124 7.46 -0.62 16.18
N PRO A 125 7.08 0.42 15.41
CA PRO A 125 6.76 1.71 16.01
C PRO A 125 5.66 1.49 17.05
N LYS A 126 5.93 1.96 18.28
CA LYS A 126 4.92 2.17 19.33
C LYS A 126 4.16 3.47 19.06
#